data_AF-A0A838JIF5-F1
#
_entry.id   AF-A0A838JIF5-F1
#
_cell.length_a   1.000
_cell.length_b   1.000
_cell.length_c   1.000
_cell.angle_alpha   90.00
_cell.angle_beta   90.00
_cell.angle_gamma   90.00
#
_symmetry.space_group_name_H-M   'P 1'
#
loop_
_entity.id
_entity.type
_entity.pdbx_description
1 polymer ?
#
loop_
_entity_poly.entity_id
_entity_poly.type
_entity_poly.pdbx_seq_one_letter_code
_entity_poly.pdbx_strand_id
1 'polypeptide(L)' 'AEAASTSDANGTWHSVATKLDLARAYLEIGDKDGAREILQEVIQEGDVEQKREAEALTASM' A
#
# COMPACT_ATOMS: atom_id res chain seq x y z
N ALA A 1 -14.33 4.21 -28.63
CA ALA A 1 -14.40 2.91 -27.95
C ALA A 1 -13.84 3.14 -26.56
N GLU A 2 -14.72 3.22 -25.58
CA GLU A 2 -14.40 3.67 -24.24
C GLU A 2 -14.95 2.61 -23.28
N ALA A 3 -14.07 2.07 -22.44
CA ALA A 3 -14.31 1.44 -21.14
C ALA A 3 -13.19 0.41 -20.87
N ALA A 4 -12.07 0.91 -20.34
CA ALA A 4 -11.21 0.11 -19.50
C ALA A 4 -11.94 -0.05 -18.15
N SER A 5 -12.40 -1.26 -17.82
CA SER A 5 -12.80 -1.64 -16.47
C SER A 5 -13.05 -3.15 -16.45
N THR A 6 -11.99 -3.90 -16.25
CA THR A 6 -12.03 -5.26 -15.70
C THR A 6 -11.39 -5.12 -14.32
N SER A 7 -12.16 -4.83 -13.28
CA SER A 7 -12.91 -5.83 -12.49
C SER A 7 -11.99 -6.81 -11.75
N ASP A 8 -10.98 -6.31 -11.03
CA ASP A 8 -10.38 -7.05 -9.92
C ASP A 8 -11.17 -6.77 -8.62
N ALA A 9 -12.42 -7.18 -8.65
CA ALA A 9 -13.31 -7.23 -7.50
C ALA A 9 -13.21 -8.61 -6.82
N ASN A 10 -11.99 -9.06 -6.50
CA ASN A 10 -11.78 -10.33 -5.81
C ASN A 10 -11.17 -10.12 -4.41
N GLY A 11 -12.06 -9.83 -3.46
CA GLY A 11 -12.05 -10.52 -2.17
C GLY A 11 -10.89 -10.32 -1.21
N THR A 12 -10.11 -9.25 -1.29
CA THR A 12 -9.08 -8.94 -0.29
C THR A 12 -8.73 -7.46 -0.46
N TRP A 13 -8.59 -6.59 0.53
CA TRP A 13 -7.38 -6.37 1.32
C TRP A 13 -6.01 -6.53 0.56
N HIS A 14 -5.97 -7.17 -0.62
CA HIS A 14 -4.84 -7.41 -1.54
C HIS A 14 -4.65 -6.28 -2.56
N SER A 15 -5.49 -5.25 -2.59
CA SER A 15 -5.12 -4.08 -3.38
C SER A 15 -4.04 -3.33 -2.63
N VAL A 16 -2.85 -3.25 -3.23
CA VAL A 16 -1.68 -2.54 -2.70
C VAL A 16 -2.01 -1.09 -2.33
N ALA A 17 -2.96 -0.46 -3.03
CA ALA A 17 -3.48 0.85 -2.69
C ALA A 17 -4.11 0.90 -1.28
N THR A 18 -4.93 -0.10 -0.93
CA THR A 18 -5.53 -0.21 0.42
C THR A 18 -4.46 -0.44 1.49
N LYS A 19 -3.43 -1.21 1.19
CA LYS A 19 -2.29 -1.43 2.10
C LYS A 19 -1.54 -0.10 2.36
N LEU A 20 -1.31 0.71 1.33
CA LEU A 20 -0.71 2.03 1.48
C LEU A 20 -1.56 2.96 2.36
N ASP A 21 -2.88 2.99 2.15
CA ASP A 21 -3.78 3.80 2.98
C ASP A 21 -3.76 3.36 4.45
N LEU A 22 -3.74 2.04 4.70
CA LEU A 22 -3.66 1.50 6.05
C LEU A 22 -2.33 1.85 6.72
N ALA A 23 -1.21 1.70 6.01
CA ALA A 23 0.10 2.07 6.54
C ALA A 23 0.17 3.54 6.95
N ARG A 24 -0.42 4.45 6.15
CA ARG A 24 -0.51 5.87 6.51
C ARG A 24 -1.32 6.09 7.78
N ALA A 25 -2.46 5.43 7.93
CA ALA A 25 -3.27 5.52 9.15
C ALA A 25 -2.51 5.03 10.40
N TYR A 26 -1.70 3.96 10.27
CA TYR A 26 -0.86 3.47 11.36
C TYR A 26 0.23 4.50 11.74
N LEU A 27 0.83 5.18 10.77
CA LEU A 27 1.77 6.27 11.03
C LEU A 27 1.12 7.45 11.74
N GLU A 28 -0.11 7.81 11.36
CA GLU A 28 -0.87 8.91 11.97
C GLU A 28 -1.14 8.68 13.47
N ILE A 29 -1.39 7.43 13.87
CA ILE A 29 -1.58 7.06 15.28
C ILE A 29 -0.26 6.77 16.01
N GLY A 30 0.88 6.83 15.31
CA GLY A 30 2.22 6.59 15.85
C GLY A 30 2.64 5.13 15.95
N ASP A 31 1.86 4.20 15.38
CA ASP A 31 2.20 2.78 15.29
C ASP A 31 3.11 2.52 14.09
N LYS A 32 4.39 2.89 14.25
CA LYS A 32 5.40 2.75 13.19
C LYS A 32 5.71 1.29 12.86
N ASP A 33 5.63 0.40 13.84
CA ASP A 33 5.93 -1.02 13.64
C ASP A 33 4.84 -1.68 12.78
N GLY A 34 3.56 -1.44 13.10
CA GLY A 34 2.46 -1.94 12.27
C GLY A 34 2.45 -1.31 10.87
N ALA A 35 2.75 -0.02 10.74
CA ALA A 35 2.91 0.61 9.43
C ALA A 35 4.03 -0.04 8.61
N ARG A 36 5.17 -0.34 9.24
CA ARG A 36 6.33 -0.94 8.58
C ARG A 36 6.03 -2.32 8.03
N GLU A 37 5.32 -3.17 8.78
CA GLU A 37 4.92 -4.50 8.30
C GLU A 37 4.08 -4.41 7.03
N ILE A 38 3.08 -3.52 7.02
CA ILE A 38 2.21 -3.31 5.85
C ILE A 38 3.00 -2.77 4.65
N LEU A 39 3.92 -1.83 4.86
CA LEU A 39 4.74 -1.29 3.77
C LEU A 39 5.71 -2.32 3.18
N GLN A 40 6.19 -3.30 3.97
CA GLN A 40 6.98 -4.40 3.43
C GLN A 40 6.16 -5.29 2.49
N GLU A 41 4.86 -5.47 2.74
CA GLU A 41 3.98 -6.16 1.80
C GLU A 41 3.78 -5.34 0.52
N VAL A 42 3.60 -4.01 0.63
CA VAL A 42 3.51 -3.11 -0.53
C VAL A 42 4.79 -3.17 -1.38
N ILE A 43 5.97 -3.19 -0.76
CA ILE A 43 7.26 -3.28 -1.47
C ILE A 43 7.37 -4.61 -2.25
N GLN A 44 6.76 -5.69 -1.74
CA GLN A 44 6.78 -6.99 -2.40
C GLN A 44 5.77 -7.06 -3.55
N GLU A 45 4.53 -6.66 -3.29
CA GLU A 45 3.37 -6.89 -4.17
C GLU A 45 3.06 -5.74 -5.13
N GLY A 46 3.50 -4.52 -4.83
CA GLY A 46 3.17 -3.31 -5.59
C GLY A 46 3.79 -3.20 -6.97
N ASP A 47 3.27 -2.26 -7.75
CA ASP A 47 3.95 -1.78 -8.95
C ASP A 47 5.13 -0.85 -8.60
N VAL A 48 5.84 -0.38 -9.62
CA VAL A 48 7.04 0.46 -9.44
C VAL A 48 6.74 1.74 -8.65
N GLU A 49 5.59 2.36 -8.86
CA GLU A 49 5.23 3.61 -8.18
C GLU A 49 4.86 3.34 -6.72
N GLN A 50 4.07 2.30 -6.47
CA GLN A 50 3.65 1.87 -5.14
C GLN A 50 4.84 1.44 -4.27
N LYS A 51 5.78 0.68 -4.84
CA LYS A 51 7.03 0.28 -4.14
C LYS A 51 7.84 1.51 -3.75
N ARG A 52 8.03 2.45 -4.68
CA ARG A 52 8.78 3.68 -4.42
C ARG A 52 8.14 4.52 -3.33
N GLU A 53 6.81 4.60 -3.32
CA GLU A 53 6.08 5.28 -2.25
C GLU A 53 6.28 4.61 -0.89
N ALA A 54 6.17 3.28 -0.83
CA ALA A 54 6.38 2.55 0.42
C ALA A 54 7.82 2.65 0.96
N GLU A 55 8.82 2.66 0.08
CA GLU A 55 10.22 2.91 0.45
C GLU A 55 10.41 4.33 1.00
N ALA A 56 9.80 5.33 0.37
CA ALA A 56 9.87 6.72 0.83
C ALA A 56 9.22 6.89 2.21
N LEU A 57 8.04 6.29 2.41
CA LEU A 57 7.36 6.29 3.70
C LEU A 57 8.22 5.60 4.76
N THR A 58 8.78 4.43 4.48
CA THR A 58 9.67 3.67 5.40
C THR A 58 10.91 4.47 5.79
N ALA A 59 11.47 5.26 4.88
CA ALA A 59 12.62 6.12 5.16
C ALA A 59 12.27 7.37 5.99
N SER A 60 11.00 7.80 5.99
CA SER A 60 10.53 9.00 6.68
C SER A 60 10.06 8.76 8.12
N MET A 61 9.99 7.50 8.55
CA MET A 61 9.55 7.10 9.90
C MET A 61 10.67 7.27 10.92
#